data_AF-A0A3A4RLG3-F1
#
_entry.id   AF-A0A3A4RLG3-F1
#
_cell.length_a   1.000
_cell.length_b   1.000
_cell.length_c   1.000
_cell.angle_alpha   90.00
_cell.angle_beta   90.00
_cell.angle_gamma   90.00
#
_symmetry.space_group_name_H-M   'P 1'
#
loop_
_entity.id
_entity.type
_entity.pdbx_description
1 polymer ?
#
loop_
_entity_poly.entity_id
_entity_poly.type
_entity_poly.pdbx_seq_one_letter_code
_entity_poly.pdbx_strand_id
1 'polypeptide(L)'
;MAAMNDLTKNSDCRAGIDQFLPDTIFIGKGLSFWIKGWVFHPRHEIRNVRFDLDDASIPMEEIHLPRPDVMRKTGSTSLSFDLRKKMLYSGFSGCVDLHQDLTGKIKTIHIVAELSDHSELLIESKTVRFCDETEFFMPCASDRSADEEYPLIAICMATYNPDLQLFQKQIDSIRQQSYPNWICIISDDRSTAEIVDEIRNRIADDQRFILFENQKNLGFYHNFEQTLRHIPNAAQFIAFADQDDNWYPDKLSILYNSIIQDPTIKLVYSDMRIIGRKGEIISETYWQNRKNHYQNLELVMICGSVTGAASLFRRELLDLVLPFPQNTGISFHDHLVSCAALAVGLIEYIDKPLYDYYQHGRNIIGHHDFGAGYGQVREIISTEFSTFSGLKNRLRSFYSSYDLNYLRLRLISRTLSLRGIRNAKAFSLFNNSLLAVIRLLLMHIRIKRQKYTTEHAEIALAVSCLTRKYIKYLPIF
;
A
#
# COMPACT_ATOMS: atom_id res chain seq x y z
N MET A 1 -12.63 3.20 21.68
CA MET A 1 -13.63 3.69 22.65
C MET A 1 -13.27 5.12 23.00
N ALA A 2 -13.83 6.09 22.29
CA ALA A 2 -13.67 7.51 22.61
C ALA A 2 -15.05 8.18 22.57
N ALA A 3 -15.38 8.82 23.70
CA ALA A 3 -16.47 9.74 24.03
C ALA A 3 -17.76 9.69 23.19
N MET A 4 -18.78 9.01 23.74
CA MET A 4 -20.18 9.06 23.27
C MET A 4 -21.09 9.88 24.21
N ASN A 5 -20.53 10.86 24.93
CA ASN A 5 -21.28 11.69 25.87
C ASN A 5 -21.10 13.18 25.54
N ASP A 6 -22.00 13.72 24.71
CA ASP A 6 -22.69 14.99 24.99
C ASP A 6 -23.76 15.21 23.91
N LEU A 7 -25.04 15.02 24.29
CA LEU A 7 -26.18 15.14 23.38
C LEU A 7 -26.92 16.47 23.50
N THR A 8 -26.35 17.49 24.15
CA THR A 8 -27.03 18.78 24.31
C THR A 8 -26.07 19.96 24.40
N LYS A 9 -25.84 20.63 23.26
CA LYS A 9 -25.81 22.11 23.11
C LYS A 9 -25.49 22.52 21.65
N ASN A 10 -26.47 23.16 21.01
CA ASN A 10 -26.39 24.02 19.81
C ASN A 10 -25.89 23.51 18.45
N SER A 11 -25.60 22.23 18.25
CA SER A 11 -25.64 21.64 16.89
C SER A 11 -26.12 20.20 16.96
N ASP A 12 -27.33 19.90 16.51
CA ASP A 12 -27.81 18.50 16.40
C ASP A 12 -27.04 17.70 15.31
N CYS A 13 -26.01 18.31 14.71
CA CYS A 13 -25.14 17.73 13.71
C CYS A 13 -24.21 16.68 14.31
N ARG A 14 -23.94 15.62 13.56
CA ARG A 14 -22.94 14.62 13.93
C ARG A 14 -21.99 14.38 12.78
N ALA A 15 -20.71 14.31 13.08
CA ALA A 15 -19.68 14.04 12.09
C ALA A 15 -18.56 13.20 12.70
N GLY A 16 -17.74 12.63 11.83
CA GLY A 16 -16.51 11.96 12.21
C GLY A 16 -15.66 11.60 11.00
N ILE A 17 -14.37 11.52 11.23
CA ILE A 17 -13.39 11.02 10.27
C ILE A 17 -13.01 9.59 10.58
N ASP A 18 -12.83 8.78 9.55
CA ASP A 18 -12.51 7.36 9.71
C ASP A 18 -11.01 7.14 9.97
N GLN A 19 -10.16 8.11 9.61
CA GLN A 19 -8.71 8.07 9.77
C GLN A 19 -8.23 9.40 10.34
N PHE A 20 -7.54 9.36 11.47
CA PHE A 20 -6.95 10.55 12.08
C PHE A 20 -5.87 11.16 11.19
N LEU A 21 -5.90 12.49 11.04
CA LEU A 21 -4.78 13.22 10.45
C LEU A 21 -3.57 13.14 11.39
N PRO A 22 -2.40 12.67 10.91
CA PRO A 22 -1.22 12.56 11.75
C PRO A 22 -0.69 13.95 12.11
N ASP A 23 0.04 14.05 13.23
CA ASP A 23 0.71 15.31 13.63
C ASP A 23 1.78 15.75 12.61
N THR A 24 2.36 14.77 11.90
CA THR A 24 3.38 14.97 10.88
C THR A 24 3.01 14.24 9.61
N ILE A 25 3.10 14.93 8.47
CA ILE A 25 2.97 14.34 7.14
C ILE A 25 4.30 14.52 6.40
N PHE A 26 4.88 13.40 5.96
CA PHE A 26 6.01 13.41 5.04
C PHE A 26 5.45 13.61 3.63
N ILE A 27 5.94 14.60 2.88
CA ILE A 27 5.46 14.86 1.51
C ILE A 27 6.45 14.37 0.46
N GLY A 28 7.76 14.45 0.73
CA GLY A 28 8.80 14.23 -0.27
C GLY A 28 8.58 15.15 -1.48
N LYS A 29 8.72 14.61 -2.70
CA LYS A 29 8.43 15.34 -3.96
C LYS A 29 6.94 15.47 -4.29
N GLY A 30 6.05 15.08 -3.38
CA GLY A 30 4.60 15.13 -3.54
C GLY A 30 3.94 13.83 -3.09
N LEU A 31 2.76 13.96 -2.49
CA LEU A 31 2.01 12.84 -1.91
C LEU A 31 0.51 13.03 -2.14
N SER A 32 -0.17 11.97 -2.59
CA SER A 32 -1.63 11.92 -2.56
C SER A 32 -2.09 11.07 -1.39
N PHE A 33 -3.05 11.55 -0.61
CA PHE A 33 -3.65 10.76 0.47
C PHE A 33 -5.18 10.81 0.39
N TRP A 34 -5.81 9.78 0.96
CA TRP A 34 -7.25 9.59 0.93
C TRP A 34 -7.89 9.98 2.26
N ILE A 35 -8.94 10.78 2.17
CA ILE A 35 -9.75 11.19 3.31
C ILE A 35 -11.10 10.51 3.21
N LYS A 36 -11.59 9.99 4.33
CA LYS A 36 -12.91 9.37 4.44
C LYS A 36 -13.51 9.71 5.79
N GLY A 37 -14.81 10.00 5.78
CA GLY A 37 -15.54 10.30 6.99
C GLY A 37 -17.04 10.20 6.78
N TRP A 38 -17.77 10.81 7.71
CA TRP A 38 -19.20 10.94 7.67
C TRP A 38 -19.65 12.23 8.34
N VAL A 39 -20.75 12.81 7.85
CA VAL A 39 -21.39 13.98 8.41
C VAL A 39 -22.88 13.92 8.09
N PHE A 40 -23.73 14.23 9.06
CA PHE A 40 -25.15 14.44 8.81
C PHE A 40 -25.72 15.48 9.75
N HIS A 41 -26.67 16.26 9.23
CA HIS A 41 -27.45 17.24 9.97
C HIS A 41 -28.94 16.84 9.94
N PRO A 42 -29.68 16.90 11.05
CA PRO A 42 -31.08 16.42 11.06
C PRO A 42 -32.01 17.30 10.23
N ARG A 43 -31.75 18.61 10.17
CA ARG A 43 -32.65 19.60 9.53
C ARG A 43 -32.21 20.05 8.14
N HIS A 44 -30.92 19.93 7.83
CA HIS A 44 -30.33 20.50 6.62
C HIS A 44 -29.62 19.40 5.85
N GLU A 45 -29.67 19.47 4.52
CA GLU A 45 -28.91 18.55 3.68
C GLU A 45 -27.45 18.98 3.62
N ILE A 46 -26.54 18.03 3.46
CA ILE A 46 -25.12 18.31 3.21
C ILE A 46 -24.97 18.59 1.72
N ARG A 47 -24.60 19.82 1.33
CA ARG A 47 -24.39 20.19 -0.08
C ARG A 47 -22.99 19.81 -0.55
N ASN A 48 -22.00 20.00 0.31
CA ASN A 48 -20.60 19.80 0.00
C ASN A 48 -19.81 19.44 1.26
N VAL A 49 -18.68 18.76 1.07
CA VAL A 49 -17.65 18.60 2.09
C VAL A 49 -16.32 18.98 1.45
N ARG A 50 -15.50 19.76 2.12
CA ARG A 50 -14.23 20.27 1.60
C ARG A 50 -13.09 20.09 2.59
N PHE A 51 -11.90 19.93 2.06
CA PHE A 51 -10.64 19.97 2.77
C PHE A 51 -10.01 21.33 2.51
N ASP A 52 -9.89 22.12 3.56
CA ASP A 52 -9.31 23.45 3.51
C ASP A 52 -7.89 23.41 4.09
N LEU A 53 -6.95 23.92 3.32
CA LEU A 53 -5.55 24.08 3.69
C LEU A 53 -5.14 25.51 3.31
N ASP A 54 -5.07 26.39 4.31
CA ASP A 54 -4.98 27.84 4.12
C ASP A 54 -6.08 28.36 3.18
N ASP A 55 -5.71 29.04 2.08
CA ASP A 55 -6.61 29.60 1.08
C ASP A 55 -7.10 28.57 0.04
N ALA A 56 -6.57 27.35 0.07
CA ALA A 56 -6.96 26.29 -0.85
C ALA A 56 -8.12 25.48 -0.26
N SER A 57 -9.23 25.43 -0.98
CA SER A 57 -10.39 24.61 -0.64
C SER A 57 -10.59 23.51 -1.68
N ILE A 58 -10.45 22.26 -1.26
CA ILE A 58 -10.51 21.08 -2.12
C ILE A 58 -11.82 20.33 -1.81
N PRO A 59 -12.81 20.31 -2.71
CA PRO A 59 -14.04 19.56 -2.49
C PRO A 59 -13.75 18.06 -2.44
N MET A 60 -14.40 17.35 -1.51
CA MET A 60 -14.41 15.90 -1.48
C MET A 60 -15.07 15.38 -2.74
N GLU A 61 -14.44 14.36 -3.34
CA GLU A 61 -14.86 13.81 -4.62
C GLU A 61 -16.22 13.10 -4.53
N GLU A 62 -16.54 12.55 -3.36
CA GLU A 62 -17.76 11.80 -3.11
C GLU A 62 -18.43 12.27 -1.81
N ILE A 63 -19.73 12.54 -1.90
CA ILE A 63 -20.62 12.78 -0.76
C ILE A 63 -21.84 11.86 -0.88
N HIS A 64 -22.54 11.68 0.24
CA HIS A 64 -23.69 10.78 0.36
C HIS A 64 -23.37 9.31 0.14
N LEU A 65 -22.17 8.89 0.56
CA LEU A 65 -21.80 7.47 0.55
C LEU A 65 -22.55 6.72 1.66
N PRO A 66 -23.06 5.51 1.38
CA PRO A 66 -23.72 4.70 2.40
C PRO A 66 -22.78 4.29 3.56
N ARG A 67 -23.24 4.55 4.79
CA ARG A 67 -22.61 4.31 6.11
C ARG A 67 -23.54 3.53 7.05
N PRO A 68 -23.78 2.24 6.76
CA PRO A 68 -24.62 1.38 7.60
C PRO A 68 -24.00 1.12 8.99
N ASP A 69 -22.71 1.36 9.16
CA ASP A 69 -22.02 1.36 10.46
C ASP A 69 -22.42 2.56 11.33
N VAL A 70 -22.49 3.76 10.73
CA VAL A 70 -22.93 4.99 11.41
C VAL A 70 -24.38 4.85 11.86
N MET A 71 -25.28 4.42 10.96
CA MET A 71 -26.70 4.18 11.28
C MET A 71 -26.91 3.16 12.41
N ARG A 72 -26.09 2.12 12.49
CA ARG A 72 -26.19 1.08 13.53
C ARG A 72 -25.73 1.57 14.89
N LYS A 73 -24.59 2.25 14.96
CA LYS A 73 -24.01 2.74 16.22
C LYS A 73 -24.92 3.71 16.96
N THR A 74 -25.80 4.38 16.24
CA THR A 74 -26.73 5.37 16.76
C THR A 74 -28.09 4.80 17.24
N GLY A 75 -28.31 3.49 17.21
CA GLY A 75 -29.42 2.83 17.93
C GLY A 75 -30.85 3.07 17.39
N SER A 76 -31.02 3.25 16.08
CA SER A 76 -32.19 3.92 15.49
C SER A 76 -33.35 2.99 15.04
N THR A 77 -34.06 2.32 15.95
CA THR A 77 -35.39 1.77 15.60
C THR A 77 -36.52 2.79 15.80
N SER A 78 -36.32 3.81 16.63
CA SER A 78 -37.32 4.84 16.95
C SER A 78 -37.23 6.14 16.12
N LEU A 79 -36.20 6.31 15.27
CA LEU A 79 -36.05 7.53 14.47
C LEU A 79 -36.94 7.52 13.21
N SER A 80 -37.29 8.72 12.74
CA SER A 80 -38.02 8.92 11.50
C SER A 80 -37.28 8.29 10.31
N PHE A 81 -38.03 7.94 9.26
CA PHE A 81 -37.45 7.42 8.03
C PHE A 81 -36.43 8.38 7.41
N ASP A 82 -36.73 9.68 7.41
CA ASP A 82 -35.86 10.73 6.88
C ASP A 82 -34.51 10.78 7.61
N LEU A 83 -34.54 10.76 8.95
CA LEU A 83 -33.32 10.82 9.74
C LEU A 83 -32.47 9.56 9.54
N ARG A 84 -33.09 8.38 9.46
CA ARG A 84 -32.39 7.13 9.12
C ARG A 84 -31.71 7.21 7.75
N LYS A 85 -32.39 7.79 6.76
CA LYS A 85 -31.84 7.97 5.41
C LYS A 85 -30.63 8.91 5.43
N LYS A 86 -30.72 10.05 6.12
CA LYS A 86 -29.60 11.01 6.27
C LYS A 86 -28.37 10.37 6.94
N MET A 87 -28.60 9.55 7.96
CA MET A 87 -27.53 8.83 8.65
C MET A 87 -26.92 7.74 7.78
N LEU A 88 -27.75 7.00 7.05
CA LEU A 88 -27.28 6.00 6.12
C LEU A 88 -26.45 6.63 5.01
N TYR A 89 -26.82 7.78 4.44
CA TYR A 89 -26.07 8.44 3.37
C TYR A 89 -25.24 9.62 3.89
N SER A 90 -24.56 9.42 5.01
CA SER A 90 -23.73 10.46 5.66
C SER A 90 -22.27 10.47 5.19
N GLY A 91 -21.83 9.45 4.45
CA GLY A 91 -20.41 9.28 4.13
C GLY A 91 -19.89 10.29 3.10
N PHE A 92 -18.63 10.66 3.26
CA PHE A 92 -17.87 11.42 2.27
C PHE A 92 -16.46 10.84 2.12
N SER A 93 -15.83 11.11 0.97
CA SER A 93 -14.42 10.81 0.77
C SER A 93 -13.80 11.53 -0.44
N GLY A 94 -12.47 11.66 -0.45
CA GLY A 94 -11.75 12.26 -1.56
C GLY A 94 -10.23 12.09 -1.44
N CYS A 95 -9.54 12.12 -2.58
CA CYS A 95 -8.08 12.23 -2.62
C CYS A 95 -7.69 13.70 -2.48
N VAL A 96 -6.71 13.98 -1.62
CA VAL A 96 -6.07 15.28 -1.50
C VAL A 96 -4.62 15.13 -1.94
N ASP A 97 -4.22 15.98 -2.88
CA ASP A 97 -2.85 16.04 -3.37
C ASP A 97 -2.09 17.12 -2.60
N LEU A 98 -0.98 16.72 -1.99
CA LEU A 98 -0.07 17.60 -1.27
C LEU A 98 1.20 17.76 -2.09
N HIS A 99 1.56 19.01 -2.34
CA HIS A 99 2.70 19.38 -3.16
C HIS A 99 3.92 19.68 -2.29
N GLN A 100 5.12 19.50 -2.87
CA GLN A 100 6.40 19.66 -2.18
C GLN A 100 6.61 21.06 -1.57
N ASP A 101 5.93 22.09 -2.09
CA ASP A 101 6.02 23.44 -1.55
C ASP A 101 5.49 23.56 -0.12
N LEU A 102 4.75 22.57 0.39
CA LEU A 102 4.33 22.49 1.78
C LEU A 102 5.45 22.05 2.75
N THR A 103 6.52 21.44 2.25
CA THR A 103 7.63 20.94 3.07
C THR A 103 8.23 22.02 3.98
N GLY A 104 8.45 21.69 5.25
CA GLY A 104 8.95 22.59 6.29
C GLY A 104 7.89 23.52 6.89
N LYS A 105 6.64 23.50 6.39
CA LYS A 105 5.55 24.35 6.90
C LYS A 105 4.73 23.63 7.98
N ILE A 106 4.18 24.42 8.89
CA ILE A 106 3.15 23.97 9.84
C ILE A 106 1.85 24.66 9.44
N LYS A 107 0.83 23.90 9.08
CA LYS A 107 -0.47 24.43 8.65
C LYS A 107 -1.61 23.78 9.41
N THR A 108 -2.73 24.47 9.49
CA THR A 108 -3.97 23.91 10.01
C THR A 108 -4.83 23.44 8.85
N ILE A 109 -5.19 22.16 8.90
CA ILE A 109 -6.15 21.53 8.01
C ILE A 109 -7.53 21.67 8.64
N HIS A 110 -8.52 22.07 7.86
CA HIS A 110 -9.92 21.99 8.24
C HIS A 110 -10.68 21.06 7.28
N ILE A 111 -11.57 20.24 7.84
CA ILE A 111 -12.58 19.53 7.05
C ILE A 111 -13.91 20.19 7.36
N VAL A 112 -14.58 20.73 6.36
CA VAL A 112 -15.78 21.56 6.52
C VAL A 112 -16.92 21.01 5.67
N ALA A 113 -18.12 20.94 6.22
CA ALA A 113 -19.36 20.66 5.48
C ALA A 113 -20.15 21.94 5.23
N GLU A 114 -20.64 22.12 4.02
CA GLU A 114 -21.62 23.16 3.68
C GLU A 114 -23.03 22.58 3.74
N LEU A 115 -23.91 23.23 4.50
CA LEU A 115 -25.31 22.83 4.67
C LEU A 115 -26.22 23.47 3.61
N SER A 116 -27.45 22.95 3.47
CA SER A 116 -28.44 23.43 2.50
C SER A 116 -28.82 24.91 2.65
N ASP A 117 -28.67 25.45 3.85
CA ASP A 117 -28.91 26.86 4.20
C ASP A 117 -27.66 27.74 4.06
N HIS A 118 -26.58 27.22 3.46
CA HIS A 118 -25.28 27.86 3.27
C HIS A 118 -24.47 28.10 4.56
N SER A 119 -24.93 27.58 5.70
CA SER A 119 -24.10 27.56 6.89
C SER A 119 -22.99 26.50 6.77
N GLU A 120 -21.87 26.77 7.42
CA GLU A 120 -20.71 25.87 7.42
C GLU A 120 -20.56 25.16 8.76
N LEU A 121 -20.16 23.90 8.71
CA LEU A 121 -19.89 23.06 9.86
C LEU A 121 -18.46 22.54 9.80
N LEU A 122 -17.67 22.88 10.81
CA LEU A 122 -16.35 22.28 11.02
C LEU A 122 -16.49 20.82 11.48
N ILE A 123 -16.00 19.89 10.68
CA ILE A 123 -15.97 18.45 10.99
C ILE A 123 -14.70 18.09 11.78
N GLU A 124 -13.54 18.57 11.32
CA GLU A 124 -12.26 18.35 11.98
C GLU A 124 -11.34 19.56 11.74
N SER A 125 -10.48 19.85 12.72
CA SER A 125 -9.40 20.82 12.60
C SER A 125 -8.13 20.23 13.20
N LYS A 126 -7.04 20.18 12.42
CA LYS A 126 -5.77 19.63 12.89
C LYS A 126 -4.60 20.47 12.39
N THR A 127 -3.74 20.90 13.31
CA THR A 127 -2.45 21.47 12.94
C THR A 127 -1.46 20.35 12.65
N VAL A 128 -0.88 20.38 11.46
CA VAL A 128 0.02 19.35 10.93
C VAL A 128 1.34 20.00 10.52
N ARG A 129 2.44 19.33 10.87
CA ARG A 129 3.76 19.65 10.34
C ARG A 129 4.01 18.86 9.06
N PHE A 130 4.39 19.54 8.00
CA PHE A 130 4.82 18.92 6.77
C PHE A 130 6.34 18.83 6.75
N CYS A 131 6.89 17.63 6.65
CA CYS A 131 8.33 17.39 6.74
C CYS A 131 8.89 16.89 5.41
N ASP A 132 10.17 17.21 5.22
CA ASP A 132 10.98 16.53 4.21
C ASP A 132 11.26 15.09 4.68
N GLU A 133 11.39 14.18 3.73
CA GLU A 133 11.81 12.82 4.02
C GLU A 133 13.23 12.76 4.59
N THR A 134 14.11 13.64 4.09
CA THR A 134 15.52 13.78 4.50
C THR A 134 15.71 14.20 5.96
N GLU A 135 14.72 14.87 6.57
CA GLU A 135 14.80 15.38 7.96
C GLU A 135 14.96 14.27 9.00
N PHE A 136 14.65 13.02 8.64
CA PHE A 136 14.71 11.86 9.54
C PHE A 136 15.56 10.72 8.98
N PHE A 137 16.34 10.94 7.93
CA PHE A 137 17.41 10.00 7.59
C PHE A 137 18.46 10.13 8.68
N MET A 138 18.40 9.25 9.67
CA MET A 138 19.54 9.05 10.55
C MET A 138 20.65 8.48 9.68
N PRO A 139 21.82 9.14 9.56
CA PRO A 139 22.93 8.54 8.83
C PRO A 139 23.22 7.20 9.48
N CYS A 140 23.06 6.13 8.70
CA CYS A 140 23.56 4.82 9.07
C CYS A 140 25.04 5.01 9.43
N ALA A 141 25.42 4.67 10.66
CA ALA A 141 26.77 4.87 11.20
C ALA A 141 27.82 3.92 10.56
N SER A 142 27.52 3.37 9.39
CA SER A 142 28.40 2.47 8.67
C SER A 142 29.39 3.27 7.83
N ASP A 143 30.68 3.10 8.14
CA ASP A 143 31.80 3.62 7.36
C ASP A 143 32.02 2.88 6.03
N ARG A 144 31.11 1.98 5.62
CA ARG A 144 31.23 1.25 4.35
C ARG A 144 31.08 2.22 3.18
N SER A 145 32.19 2.46 2.49
CA SER A 145 32.22 3.25 1.27
C SER A 145 31.73 2.44 0.07
N ALA A 146 31.36 3.16 -0.99
CA ALA A 146 31.26 2.56 -2.30
C ALA A 146 32.63 1.98 -2.70
N ASP A 147 32.66 0.71 -3.08
CA ASP A 147 33.78 0.08 -3.78
C ASP A 147 33.47 0.18 -5.28
N GLU A 148 34.45 0.53 -6.11
CA GLU A 148 34.25 0.71 -7.56
C GLU A 148 33.93 -0.62 -8.25
N GLU A 149 34.44 -1.75 -7.75
CA GLU A 149 34.16 -3.09 -8.27
C GLU A 149 32.86 -3.65 -7.68
N TYR A 150 32.62 -3.41 -6.38
CA TYR A 150 31.43 -3.89 -5.67
C TYR A 150 30.65 -2.74 -4.99
N PRO A 151 29.80 -2.00 -5.72
CA PRO A 151 28.93 -0.99 -5.15
C PRO A 151 28.09 -1.52 -3.97
N LEU A 152 27.93 -0.71 -2.92
CA LEU A 152 27.24 -1.16 -1.71
C LEU A 152 25.76 -1.50 -2.00
N ILE A 153 25.36 -2.72 -1.64
CA ILE A 153 23.96 -3.19 -1.64
C ILE A 153 23.39 -3.06 -0.22
N ALA A 154 22.29 -2.33 -0.08
CA ALA A 154 21.52 -2.30 1.16
C ALA A 154 20.39 -3.35 1.12
N ILE A 155 20.49 -4.34 2.01
CA ILE A 155 19.45 -5.33 2.25
C ILE A 155 18.49 -4.73 3.27
N CYS A 156 17.21 -4.72 2.97
CA CYS A 156 16.15 -4.13 3.79
C CYS A 156 15.23 -5.24 4.29
N MET A 157 15.27 -5.49 5.60
CA MET A 157 14.48 -6.53 6.25
C MET A 157 13.52 -5.94 7.27
N ALA A 158 12.23 -6.23 7.11
CA ALA A 158 11.21 -5.89 8.08
C ALA A 158 10.93 -7.11 8.98
N THR A 159 11.03 -6.95 10.31
CA THR A 159 10.73 -8.03 11.26
C THR A 159 9.50 -7.71 12.12
N TYR A 160 8.76 -8.75 12.50
CA TYR A 160 7.72 -8.70 13.53
C TYR A 160 7.44 -10.10 14.07
N ASN A 161 7.79 -10.33 15.34
CA ASN A 161 7.70 -11.61 16.03
C ASN A 161 8.15 -12.81 15.15
N PRO A 162 9.38 -12.77 14.58
CA PRO A 162 9.86 -13.84 13.72
C PRO A 162 9.84 -15.21 14.39
N ASP A 163 9.67 -16.26 13.59
CA ASP A 163 10.12 -17.58 14.00
C ASP A 163 11.66 -17.57 14.07
N LEU A 164 12.21 -17.76 15.27
CA LEU A 164 13.65 -17.62 15.50
C LEU A 164 14.50 -18.64 14.74
N GLN A 165 13.94 -19.80 14.35
CA GLN A 165 14.67 -20.79 13.54
C GLN A 165 14.76 -20.35 12.08
N LEU A 166 13.65 -19.84 11.52
CA LEU A 166 13.64 -19.31 10.16
C LEU A 166 14.44 -18.02 10.06
N PHE A 167 14.35 -17.15 11.06
CA PHE A 167 15.16 -15.94 11.16
C PHE A 167 16.66 -16.26 11.18
N GLN A 168 17.08 -17.26 11.96
CA GLN A 168 18.47 -17.70 11.96
C GLN A 168 18.92 -18.15 10.56
N LYS A 169 18.12 -18.97 9.88
CA LYS A 169 18.42 -19.41 8.52
C LYS A 169 18.56 -18.24 7.56
N GLN A 170 17.65 -17.28 7.64
CA GLN A 170 17.68 -16.11 6.79
C GLN A 170 18.95 -15.28 7.03
N ILE A 171 19.31 -15.01 8.29
CA ILE A 171 20.55 -14.31 8.65
C ILE A 171 21.78 -15.06 8.13
N ASP A 172 21.85 -16.38 8.33
CA ASP A 172 22.97 -17.19 7.86
C ASP A 172 23.06 -17.23 6.33
N SER A 173 21.93 -17.23 5.63
CA SER A 173 21.87 -17.18 4.17
C SER A 173 22.34 -15.83 3.60
N ILE A 174 22.09 -14.74 4.33
CA ILE A 174 22.61 -13.41 4.00
C ILE A 174 24.13 -13.36 4.24
N ARG A 175 24.62 -13.92 5.36
CA ARG A 175 26.07 -13.99 5.65
C ARG A 175 26.85 -14.70 4.54
N GLN A 176 26.24 -15.71 3.93
CA GLN A 176 26.84 -16.56 2.89
C GLN A 176 26.75 -15.98 1.48
N GLN A 177 26.23 -14.75 1.30
CA GLN A 177 26.19 -14.13 -0.02
C GLN A 177 27.60 -13.96 -0.59
N SER A 178 27.76 -14.41 -1.84
CA SER A 178 29.00 -14.29 -2.63
C SER A 178 29.31 -12.85 -3.03
N TYR A 179 28.29 -11.98 -3.07
CA TYR A 179 28.51 -10.54 -3.24
C TYR A 179 29.13 -9.98 -1.97
N PRO A 180 30.32 -9.34 -2.01
CA PRO A 180 31.09 -9.05 -0.80
C PRO A 180 30.63 -7.76 -0.08
N ASN A 181 30.09 -6.78 -0.81
CA ASN A 181 29.81 -5.46 -0.27
C ASN A 181 28.32 -5.20 -0.04
N TRP A 182 27.82 -5.65 1.11
CA TRP A 182 26.45 -5.39 1.52
C TRP A 182 26.36 -4.95 2.99
N ILE A 183 25.23 -4.34 3.30
CA ILE A 183 24.77 -4.01 4.65
C ILE A 183 23.31 -4.46 4.78
N CYS A 184 22.91 -4.96 5.94
CA CYS A 184 21.55 -5.40 6.19
C CYS A 184 20.90 -4.53 7.27
N ILE A 185 19.86 -3.80 6.89
CA ILE A 185 19.08 -2.94 7.75
C ILE A 185 17.83 -3.72 8.15
N ILE A 186 17.76 -4.05 9.43
CA ILE A 186 16.65 -4.75 10.06
C ILE A 186 15.82 -3.71 10.81
N SER A 187 14.54 -3.59 10.47
CA SER A 187 13.59 -2.76 11.21
C SER A 187 12.57 -3.66 11.91
N ASP A 188 12.59 -3.69 13.24
CA ASP A 188 11.67 -4.46 14.05
C ASP A 188 10.40 -3.67 14.38
N ASP A 189 9.24 -4.25 14.05
CA ASP A 189 7.94 -3.60 14.15
C ASP A 189 7.29 -3.77 15.52
N ARG A 190 8.08 -3.59 16.57
CA ARG A 190 7.68 -3.68 17.98
C ARG A 190 7.29 -5.10 18.39
N SER A 191 8.20 -6.03 18.15
CA SER A 191 8.20 -7.37 18.75
C SER A 191 8.34 -7.30 20.28
N THR A 192 8.19 -8.44 20.96
CA THR A 192 8.44 -8.48 22.42
C THR A 192 9.92 -8.25 22.72
N ALA A 193 10.23 -7.76 23.93
CA ALA A 193 11.61 -7.48 24.34
C ALA A 193 12.50 -8.72 24.21
N GLU A 194 11.98 -9.89 24.56
CA GLU A 194 12.69 -11.17 24.46
C GLU A 194 13.04 -11.52 23.01
N ILE A 195 12.12 -11.26 22.07
CA ILE A 195 12.35 -11.50 20.64
C ILE A 195 13.38 -10.51 20.09
N VAL A 196 13.30 -9.24 20.48
CA VAL A 196 14.29 -8.23 20.09
C VAL A 196 15.68 -8.59 20.60
N ASP A 197 15.80 -9.05 21.85
CA ASP A 197 17.07 -9.51 22.41
C ASP A 197 17.63 -10.73 21.66
N GLU A 198 16.78 -11.67 21.28
CA GLU A 198 17.15 -12.80 20.41
C GLU A 198 17.63 -12.35 19.03
N ILE A 199 16.94 -11.40 18.39
CA ILE A 199 17.38 -10.81 17.12
C ILE A 199 18.77 -10.20 17.29
N ARG A 200 18.96 -9.38 18.33
CA ARG A 200 20.23 -8.70 18.62
C ARG A 200 21.37 -9.70 18.85
N ASN A 201 21.12 -10.76 19.61
CA ASN A 201 22.10 -11.81 19.86
C ASN A 201 22.52 -12.55 18.58
N ARG A 202 21.56 -12.83 17.68
CA ARG A 202 21.81 -13.57 16.44
C ARG A 202 22.63 -12.81 15.40
N ILE A 203 22.68 -11.48 15.50
CA ILE A 203 23.41 -10.61 14.56
C ILE A 203 24.68 -9.99 15.18
N ALA A 204 24.92 -10.19 16.48
CA ALA A 204 25.96 -9.46 17.24
C ALA A 204 27.39 -9.68 16.75
N ASP A 205 27.67 -10.82 16.10
CA ASP A 205 28.98 -11.20 15.57
C ASP A 205 29.29 -10.61 14.19
N ASP A 206 28.33 -9.94 13.55
CA ASP A 206 28.49 -9.37 12.21
C ASP A 206 27.97 -7.92 12.13
N GLN A 207 28.91 -6.98 12.12
CA GLN A 207 28.65 -5.53 12.09
C GLN A 207 27.96 -5.05 10.78
N ARG A 208 27.78 -5.93 9.79
CA ARG A 208 26.98 -5.62 8.60
C ARG A 208 25.49 -5.56 8.87
N PHE A 209 25.02 -6.15 9.97
CA PHE A 209 23.60 -6.09 10.36
C PHE A 209 23.36 -4.94 11.32
N ILE A 210 22.34 -4.12 11.03
CA ILE A 210 21.95 -2.97 11.83
C ILE A 210 20.48 -3.10 12.17
N LEU A 211 20.18 -3.16 13.47
CA LEU A 211 18.83 -3.28 13.99
C LEU A 211 18.29 -1.92 14.44
N PHE A 212 17.08 -1.60 13.98
CA PHE A 212 16.26 -0.48 14.44
C PHE A 212 14.95 -1.01 15.03
N GLU A 213 14.43 -0.36 16.06
CA GLU A 213 13.19 -0.75 16.72
C GLU A 213 12.14 0.36 16.58
N ASN A 214 10.95 0.02 16.08
CA ASN A 214 9.87 0.98 15.94
C ASN A 214 9.21 1.30 17.29
N GLN A 215 8.88 2.57 17.50
CA GLN A 215 8.13 3.02 18.70
C GLN A 215 6.68 2.54 18.74
N LYS A 216 6.13 2.06 17.62
CA LYS A 216 4.79 1.50 17.49
C LYS A 216 4.78 0.50 16.35
N ASN A 217 3.85 -0.45 16.36
CA ASN A 217 3.65 -1.34 15.23
C ASN A 217 3.07 -0.54 14.04
N LEU A 218 3.80 -0.52 12.93
CA LEU A 218 3.49 0.20 11.69
C LEU A 218 2.83 -0.69 10.63
N GLY A 219 2.92 -2.02 10.82
CA GLY A 219 2.63 -3.02 9.81
C GLY A 219 3.74 -3.12 8.77
N PHE A 220 3.82 -4.28 8.09
CA PHE A 220 4.93 -4.60 7.17
C PHE A 220 5.18 -3.51 6.11
N TYR A 221 4.13 -2.90 5.54
CA TYR A 221 4.26 -1.91 4.47
C TYR A 221 5.06 -0.68 4.91
N HIS A 222 4.71 -0.08 6.03
CA HIS A 222 5.44 1.07 6.57
C HIS A 222 6.70 0.63 7.34
N ASN A 223 6.81 -0.62 7.78
CA ASN A 223 8.06 -1.12 8.35
C ASN A 223 9.17 -1.24 7.28
N PHE A 224 8.84 -1.70 6.07
CA PHE A 224 9.77 -1.61 4.93
C PHE A 224 10.09 -0.15 4.58
N GLU A 225 9.12 0.77 4.65
CA GLU A 225 9.41 2.21 4.49
C GLU A 225 10.45 2.70 5.50
N GLN A 226 10.40 2.24 6.77
CA GLN A 226 11.42 2.55 7.77
C GLN A 226 12.80 2.04 7.36
N THR A 227 12.92 0.81 6.87
CA THR A 227 14.22 0.29 6.39
C THR A 227 14.82 1.19 5.30
N LEU A 228 14.00 1.65 4.33
CA LEU A 228 14.45 2.51 3.23
C LEU A 228 14.94 3.88 3.71
N ARG A 229 14.32 4.44 4.76
CA ARG A 229 14.73 5.71 5.38
C ARG A 229 16.05 5.63 6.15
N HIS A 230 16.49 4.42 6.50
CA HIS A 230 17.75 4.21 7.22
C HIS A 230 18.89 3.75 6.31
N ILE A 231 18.69 3.72 4.99
CA ILE A 231 19.73 3.28 4.05
C ILE A 231 20.88 4.29 3.96
N PRO A 232 22.14 3.88 4.18
CA PRO A 232 23.30 4.74 4.00
C PRO A 232 23.37 5.36 2.61
N ASN A 233 23.80 6.62 2.52
CA ASN A 233 23.91 7.35 1.25
C ASN A 233 24.87 6.67 0.25
N ALA A 234 25.85 5.90 0.74
CA ALA A 234 26.79 5.16 -0.09
C ALA A 234 26.17 3.96 -0.84
N ALA A 235 25.01 3.46 -0.40
CA ALA A 235 24.36 2.34 -1.07
C ALA A 235 23.88 2.75 -2.46
N GLN A 236 24.21 1.98 -3.49
CA GLN A 236 23.74 2.26 -4.87
C GLN A 236 22.57 1.37 -5.26
N PHE A 237 22.45 0.21 -4.61
CA PHE A 237 21.41 -0.78 -4.87
C PHE A 237 20.74 -1.21 -3.57
N ILE A 238 19.51 -1.69 -3.69
CA ILE A 238 18.65 -2.05 -2.57
C ILE A 238 17.99 -3.38 -2.87
N ALA A 239 18.03 -4.31 -1.92
CA ALA A 239 17.32 -5.59 -1.98
C ALA A 239 16.35 -5.68 -0.81
N PHE A 240 15.13 -6.19 -1.03
CA PHE A 240 14.24 -6.52 0.09
C PHE A 240 14.49 -7.94 0.55
N ALA A 241 14.30 -8.18 1.85
CA ALA A 241 14.40 -9.48 2.49
C ALA A 241 13.22 -9.67 3.45
N ASP A 242 12.58 -10.82 3.38
CA ASP A 242 11.65 -11.25 4.42
C ASP A 242 12.45 -11.96 5.54
N GLN A 243 11.87 -12.01 6.74
CA GLN A 243 12.52 -12.52 7.96
C GLN A 243 12.60 -14.05 8.04
N ASP A 244 11.96 -14.77 7.11
CA ASP A 244 11.66 -16.19 7.18
C ASP A 244 12.00 -16.97 5.88
N ASP A 245 12.78 -16.35 4.99
CA ASP A 245 13.31 -16.97 3.77
C ASP A 245 14.62 -17.73 4.00
N ASN A 246 15.16 -18.33 2.93
CA ASN A 246 16.55 -18.78 2.86
C ASN A 246 17.15 -18.47 1.47
N TRP A 247 18.06 -17.49 1.40
CA TRP A 247 18.68 -17.05 0.15
C TRP A 247 19.74 -18.04 -0.35
N TYR A 248 19.86 -18.18 -1.68
CA TYR A 248 20.97 -18.92 -2.26
C TYR A 248 22.25 -18.05 -2.26
N PRO A 249 23.45 -18.64 -2.11
CA PRO A 249 24.69 -17.88 -1.97
C PRO A 249 25.03 -16.95 -3.15
N ASP A 250 24.52 -17.26 -4.34
CA ASP A 250 24.76 -16.51 -5.58
C ASP A 250 23.70 -15.44 -5.89
N LYS A 251 22.67 -15.27 -5.04
CA LYS A 251 21.52 -14.40 -5.30
C LYS A 251 21.91 -12.95 -5.61
N LEU A 252 22.60 -12.28 -4.68
CA LEU A 252 22.95 -10.87 -4.86
C LEU A 252 23.87 -10.67 -6.07
N SER A 253 24.84 -11.55 -6.27
CA SER A 253 25.76 -11.51 -7.41
C SER A 253 25.03 -11.65 -8.74
N ILE A 254 24.07 -12.58 -8.84
CA ILE A 254 23.28 -12.79 -10.05
C ILE A 254 22.38 -11.60 -10.35
N LEU A 255 21.67 -11.09 -9.33
CA LEU A 255 20.81 -9.91 -9.49
C LEU A 255 21.65 -8.68 -9.88
N TYR A 256 22.77 -8.45 -9.18
CA TYR A 256 23.68 -7.34 -9.47
C TYR A 256 24.21 -7.41 -10.91
N ASN A 257 24.75 -8.56 -11.31
CA ASN A 257 25.30 -8.75 -12.65
C ASN A 257 24.26 -8.52 -13.75
N SER A 258 22.98 -8.81 -13.50
CA SER A 258 21.88 -8.54 -14.44
C SER A 258 21.55 -7.04 -14.51
N ILE A 259 21.36 -6.36 -13.36
CA ILE A 259 20.92 -4.95 -13.37
C ILE A 259 21.97 -4.00 -13.93
N ILE A 260 23.26 -4.33 -13.84
CA ILE A 260 24.34 -3.49 -14.37
C ILE A 260 24.56 -3.63 -15.88
N GLN A 261 24.02 -4.66 -16.54
CA GLN A 261 24.20 -4.84 -17.99
C GLN A 261 23.60 -3.67 -18.79
N ASP A 262 22.55 -3.06 -18.25
CA ASP A 262 21.86 -1.96 -18.89
C ASP A 262 21.39 -0.93 -17.84
N PRO A 263 21.85 0.33 -17.89
CA PRO A 263 21.44 1.38 -16.96
C PRO A 263 19.95 1.74 -17.05
N THR A 264 19.25 1.32 -18.11
CA THR A 264 17.79 1.47 -18.23
C THR A 264 17.03 0.46 -17.36
N ILE A 265 17.66 -0.64 -16.94
CA ILE A 265 17.07 -1.59 -15.97
C ILE A 265 17.12 -0.95 -14.59
N LYS A 266 15.94 -0.72 -14.00
CA LYS A 266 15.78 -0.05 -12.70
C LYS A 266 15.50 -1.02 -11.56
N LEU A 267 14.96 -2.19 -11.89
CA LEU A 267 14.71 -3.28 -10.96
C LEU A 267 14.94 -4.61 -11.68
N VAL A 268 15.54 -5.56 -10.98
CA VAL A 268 15.62 -6.96 -11.38
C VAL A 268 15.01 -7.83 -10.28
N TYR A 269 14.38 -8.93 -10.65
CA TYR A 269 13.84 -9.88 -9.68
C TYR A 269 13.93 -11.30 -10.19
N SER A 270 14.03 -12.27 -9.28
CA SER A 270 14.14 -13.69 -9.63
C SER A 270 12.87 -14.48 -9.37
N ASP A 271 12.89 -15.76 -9.75
CA ASP A 271 11.97 -16.74 -9.21
C ASP A 271 12.33 -17.14 -7.77
N MET A 272 11.49 -17.98 -7.17
CA MET A 272 11.68 -18.60 -5.86
C MET A 272 11.21 -20.05 -5.86
N ARG A 273 11.84 -20.87 -5.02
CA ARG A 273 11.39 -22.24 -4.74
C ARG A 273 10.48 -22.22 -3.52
N ILE A 274 9.39 -22.97 -3.54
CA ILE A 274 8.40 -22.99 -2.46
C ILE A 274 8.62 -24.21 -1.60
N ILE A 275 8.84 -23.95 -0.30
CA ILE A 275 9.14 -24.98 0.69
C ILE A 275 7.99 -25.07 1.70
N GLY A 276 7.57 -26.29 2.01
CA GLY A 276 6.56 -26.56 3.02
C GLY A 276 7.11 -26.52 4.44
N ARG A 277 6.21 -26.62 5.42
CA ARG A 277 6.58 -26.48 6.85
C ARG A 277 7.55 -27.56 7.34
N LYS A 278 7.62 -28.72 6.69
CA LYS A 278 8.52 -29.82 7.08
C LYS A 278 9.81 -29.83 6.24
N GLY A 279 10.04 -28.79 5.43
CA GLY A 279 11.20 -28.69 4.56
C GLY A 279 11.06 -29.39 3.22
N GLU A 280 9.87 -29.92 2.90
CA GLU A 280 9.57 -30.53 1.62
C GLU A 280 9.44 -29.47 0.50
N ILE A 281 9.93 -29.78 -0.70
CA ILE A 281 9.75 -28.92 -1.86
C ILE A 281 8.29 -29.07 -2.33
N ILE A 282 7.52 -27.99 -2.25
CA ILE A 282 6.15 -27.92 -2.78
C ILE A 282 6.20 -27.60 -4.28
N SER A 283 7.10 -26.70 -4.67
CA SER A 283 7.34 -26.38 -6.09
C SER A 283 8.71 -25.75 -6.32
N GLU A 284 9.32 -26.05 -7.45
CA GLU A 284 10.59 -25.47 -7.91
C GLU A 284 10.46 -24.03 -8.43
N THR A 285 9.23 -23.58 -8.72
CA THR A 285 8.93 -22.24 -9.25
C THR A 285 7.65 -21.72 -8.64
N TYR A 286 7.59 -20.41 -8.44
CA TYR A 286 6.36 -19.75 -8.03
C TYR A 286 5.40 -19.49 -9.19
N TRP A 287 5.90 -19.39 -10.42
CA TRP A 287 5.15 -18.89 -11.57
C TRP A 287 4.52 -20.00 -12.42
N GLN A 288 3.91 -21.02 -11.79
CA GLN A 288 3.38 -22.19 -12.51
C GLN A 288 2.28 -21.87 -13.53
N ASN A 289 1.37 -20.95 -13.18
CA ASN A 289 0.13 -20.72 -13.94
C ASN A 289 -0.03 -19.28 -14.43
N ARG A 290 1.02 -18.46 -14.30
CA ARG A 290 0.95 -17.04 -14.60
C ARG A 290 2.20 -16.61 -15.35
N LYS A 291 2.00 -15.90 -16.47
CA LYS A 291 3.10 -15.24 -17.16
C LYS A 291 3.71 -14.20 -16.23
N ASN A 292 5.02 -14.24 -16.08
CA ASN A 292 5.81 -13.24 -15.38
C ASN A 292 6.46 -12.26 -16.38
N HIS A 293 7.25 -11.30 -15.89
CA HIS A 293 8.01 -10.33 -16.69
C HIS A 293 7.13 -9.41 -17.55
N TYR A 294 6.16 -8.74 -16.92
CA TYR A 294 5.40 -7.69 -17.60
C TYR A 294 6.26 -6.43 -17.78
N GLN A 295 6.43 -5.99 -19.03
CA GLN A 295 7.19 -4.77 -19.37
C GLN A 295 6.29 -3.54 -19.61
N ASN A 296 5.03 -3.61 -19.20
CA ASN A 296 4.08 -2.52 -19.36
C ASN A 296 3.50 -2.11 -18.00
N LEU A 297 3.55 -0.81 -17.71
CA LEU A 297 3.11 -0.24 -16.43
C LEU A 297 1.63 -0.52 -16.12
N GLU A 298 0.72 -0.50 -17.11
CA GLU A 298 -0.70 -0.81 -16.91
C GLU A 298 -0.87 -2.24 -16.37
N LEU A 299 -0.12 -3.19 -16.92
CA LEU A 299 -0.16 -4.58 -16.49
C LEU A 299 0.47 -4.75 -15.12
N VAL A 300 1.66 -4.18 -14.85
CA VAL A 300 2.27 -4.29 -13.52
C VAL A 300 1.39 -3.68 -12.44
N MET A 301 0.80 -2.50 -12.68
CA MET A 301 -0.11 -1.86 -11.74
C MET A 301 -1.32 -2.73 -11.39
N ILE A 302 -1.86 -3.49 -12.34
CA ILE A 302 -3.02 -4.36 -12.10
C ILE A 302 -2.60 -5.72 -11.54
N CYS A 303 -1.46 -6.25 -11.97
CA CYS A 303 -1.06 -7.62 -11.72
C CYS A 303 -0.25 -7.82 -10.44
N GLY A 304 0.63 -6.88 -10.08
CA GLY A 304 1.63 -7.09 -9.03
C GLY A 304 2.43 -8.39 -9.22
N SER A 305 3.29 -8.45 -10.23
CA SER A 305 4.07 -9.65 -10.57
C SER A 305 5.49 -9.66 -10.01
N VAL A 306 5.90 -8.62 -9.29
CA VAL A 306 7.22 -8.53 -8.66
C VAL A 306 7.06 -8.83 -7.19
N THR A 307 7.87 -9.75 -6.68
CA THR A 307 7.91 -10.12 -5.27
C THR A 307 9.11 -9.46 -4.59
N GLY A 308 8.87 -8.80 -3.46
CA GLY A 308 9.86 -7.99 -2.76
C GLY A 308 11.14 -8.75 -2.45
N ALA A 309 11.02 -9.86 -1.73
CA ALA A 309 12.15 -10.70 -1.36
C ALA A 309 12.99 -11.18 -2.56
N ALA A 310 12.44 -11.21 -3.78
CA ALA A 310 13.18 -11.62 -4.98
C ALA A 310 13.97 -10.48 -5.65
N SER A 311 13.79 -9.24 -5.21
CA SER A 311 14.14 -8.05 -6.00
C SER A 311 15.44 -7.36 -5.55
N LEU A 312 16.13 -6.76 -6.53
CA LEU A 312 17.21 -5.79 -6.39
C LEU A 312 16.88 -4.58 -7.27
N PHE A 313 17.03 -3.36 -6.76
CA PHE A 313 16.71 -2.15 -7.50
C PHE A 313 17.68 -1.01 -7.21
N ARG A 314 17.69 0.00 -8.09
CA ARG A 314 18.59 1.16 -7.98
C ARG A 314 18.09 2.12 -6.91
N ARG A 315 19.01 2.67 -6.10
CA ARG A 315 18.70 3.64 -5.04
C ARG A 315 17.94 4.87 -5.56
N GLU A 316 18.19 5.32 -6.79
CA GLU A 316 17.49 6.47 -7.38
C GLU A 316 15.97 6.33 -7.42
N LEU A 317 15.42 5.11 -7.30
CA LEU A 317 13.98 4.92 -7.18
C LEU A 317 13.41 5.43 -5.84
N LEU A 318 14.23 5.62 -4.80
CA LEU A 318 13.79 6.16 -3.51
C LEU A 318 13.12 7.53 -3.68
N ASP A 319 13.63 8.38 -4.57
CA ASP A 319 13.05 9.68 -4.92
C ASP A 319 11.60 9.61 -5.46
N LEU A 320 11.20 8.45 -5.97
CA LEU A 320 9.89 8.20 -6.54
C LEU A 320 8.99 7.42 -5.60
N VAL A 321 9.53 6.61 -4.70
CA VAL A 321 8.74 5.74 -3.81
C VAL A 321 8.57 6.33 -2.42
N LEU A 322 9.55 7.08 -1.90
CA LEU A 322 9.44 7.73 -0.60
C LEU A 322 8.78 9.12 -0.71
N PRO A 323 8.02 9.52 0.33
CA PRO A 323 7.39 8.64 1.33
C PRO A 323 6.35 7.72 0.67
N PHE A 324 6.03 6.58 1.29
CA PHE A 324 5.04 5.67 0.73
C PHE A 324 3.65 6.33 0.70
N PRO A 325 2.84 6.10 -0.36
CA PRO A 325 1.42 6.47 -0.35
C PRO A 325 0.70 5.89 0.85
N GLN A 326 -0.37 6.56 1.28
CA GLN A 326 -1.17 6.09 2.39
C GLN A 326 -1.65 4.65 2.18
N ASN A 327 -1.50 3.80 3.19
CA ASN A 327 -2.02 2.44 3.12
C ASN A 327 -3.56 2.43 3.30
N THR A 328 -4.30 2.23 2.21
CA THR A 328 -5.78 2.17 2.22
C THR A 328 -6.33 0.75 2.31
N GLY A 329 -5.52 -0.22 2.74
CA GLY A 329 -5.90 -1.62 2.84
C GLY A 329 -4.68 -2.53 2.87
N ILE A 330 -4.49 -3.29 1.79
CA ILE A 330 -3.30 -4.12 1.58
C ILE A 330 -2.45 -3.49 0.47
N SER A 331 -1.50 -2.67 0.90
CA SER A 331 -0.47 -2.09 0.04
C SER A 331 0.82 -2.89 0.18
N PHE A 332 1.50 -3.14 -0.94
CA PHE A 332 2.77 -3.85 -0.95
C PHE A 332 3.87 -2.93 -1.47
N HIS A 333 5.01 -2.98 -0.80
CA HIS A 333 6.16 -2.10 -1.05
C HIS A 333 6.81 -2.42 -2.40
N ASP A 334 6.97 -3.71 -2.71
CA ASP A 334 7.45 -4.25 -3.98
C ASP A 334 6.58 -3.85 -5.17
N HIS A 335 5.26 -3.80 -4.98
CA HIS A 335 4.34 -3.33 -5.99
C HIS A 335 4.50 -1.83 -6.28
N LEU A 336 4.69 -1.00 -5.26
CA LEU A 336 5.01 0.42 -5.45
C LEU A 336 6.33 0.60 -6.19
N VAL A 337 7.38 -0.10 -5.74
CA VAL A 337 8.74 0.01 -6.33
C VAL A 337 8.75 -0.48 -7.78
N SER A 338 8.05 -1.57 -8.09
CA SER A 338 7.93 -2.05 -9.48
C SER A 338 7.14 -1.07 -10.38
N CYS A 339 6.09 -0.42 -9.87
CA CYS A 339 5.41 0.65 -10.60
C CYS A 339 6.35 1.84 -10.88
N ALA A 340 7.15 2.25 -9.89
CA ALA A 340 8.12 3.33 -10.06
C ALA A 340 9.24 2.95 -11.04
N ALA A 341 9.78 1.73 -10.95
CA ALA A 341 10.81 1.22 -11.85
C ALA A 341 10.37 1.25 -13.32
N LEU A 342 9.19 0.68 -13.64
CA LEU A 342 8.65 0.71 -15.01
C LEU A 342 8.19 2.10 -15.47
N ALA A 343 7.95 3.03 -14.55
CA ALA A 343 7.63 4.39 -14.92
C ALA A 343 8.82 5.16 -15.50
N VAL A 344 10.05 4.77 -15.15
CA VAL A 344 11.30 5.48 -15.55
C VAL A 344 12.33 4.59 -16.25
N GLY A 345 12.04 3.31 -16.47
CA GLY A 345 12.92 2.40 -17.18
C GLY A 345 12.32 1.01 -17.34
N LEU A 346 13.17 -0.01 -17.25
CA LEU A 346 12.84 -1.41 -17.45
C LEU A 346 12.91 -2.20 -16.15
N ILE A 347 12.20 -3.32 -16.16
CA ILE A 347 12.33 -4.38 -15.16
C ILE A 347 12.81 -5.64 -15.86
N GLU A 348 13.77 -6.33 -15.24
CA GLU A 348 14.27 -7.62 -15.71
C GLU A 348 13.87 -8.77 -14.79
N TYR A 349 13.54 -9.92 -15.37
CA TYR A 349 13.17 -11.12 -14.64
C TYR A 349 14.19 -12.23 -14.90
N ILE A 350 14.69 -12.83 -13.82
CA ILE A 350 15.58 -13.97 -13.86
C ILE A 350 14.77 -15.24 -13.60
N ASP A 351 14.59 -16.05 -14.65
CA ASP A 351 13.92 -17.36 -14.62
C ASP A 351 14.80 -18.45 -13.96
N LYS A 352 15.19 -18.18 -12.71
CA LYS A 352 15.97 -19.05 -11.84
C LYS A 352 15.53 -18.81 -10.40
N PRO A 353 15.22 -19.83 -9.59
CA PRO A 353 15.00 -19.65 -8.17
C PRO A 353 16.31 -19.21 -7.51
N LEU A 354 16.28 -18.12 -6.74
CA LEU A 354 17.44 -17.63 -5.99
C LEU A 354 17.24 -17.62 -4.47
N TYR A 355 16.10 -18.14 -3.99
CA TYR A 355 15.83 -18.35 -2.58
C TYR A 355 14.70 -19.36 -2.39
N ASP A 356 14.65 -19.92 -1.19
CA ASP A 356 13.57 -20.73 -0.67
C ASP A 356 12.56 -19.86 0.08
N TYR A 357 11.31 -19.91 -0.36
CA TYR A 357 10.15 -19.29 0.27
C TYR A 357 9.45 -20.33 1.15
N TYR A 358 9.59 -20.20 2.48
CA TYR A 358 8.96 -21.12 3.43
C TYR A 358 7.51 -20.75 3.68
N GLN A 359 6.59 -21.65 3.34
CA GLN A 359 5.17 -21.46 3.62
C GLN A 359 4.78 -21.90 5.03
N HIS A 360 4.48 -20.95 5.90
CA HIS A 360 3.84 -21.22 7.18
C HIS A 360 2.56 -20.40 7.37
N GLY A 361 1.79 -20.71 8.41
CA GLY A 361 0.46 -20.10 8.65
C GLY A 361 0.52 -18.66 9.14
N ARG A 362 1.70 -18.04 9.13
CA ARG A 362 1.91 -16.62 9.52
C ARG A 362 2.37 -15.77 8.34
N ASN A 363 2.59 -16.34 7.16
CA ASN A 363 2.98 -15.60 5.97
C ASN A 363 1.86 -14.64 5.58
N ILE A 364 2.23 -13.48 5.07
CA ILE A 364 1.26 -12.51 4.54
C ILE A 364 0.65 -13.03 3.21
N ILE A 365 1.42 -13.79 2.42
CA ILE A 365 0.99 -14.33 1.12
C ILE A 365 1.41 -15.81 0.96
N GLY A 366 0.51 -16.78 1.14
CA GLY A 366 0.79 -18.17 0.75
C GLY A 366 0.77 -18.41 -0.78
N HIS A 367 1.52 -19.39 -1.28
CA HIS A 367 1.43 -19.96 -2.63
C HIS A 367 0.04 -20.54 -2.96
N HIS A 368 -0.66 -21.10 -1.97
CA HIS A 368 -2.08 -21.47 -2.11
C HIS A 368 -3.03 -20.26 -1.98
N ASP A 369 -2.51 -19.09 -1.57
CA ASP A 369 -3.26 -17.89 -1.17
C ASP A 369 -3.12 -16.70 -2.15
N PHE A 370 -2.58 -16.87 -3.36
CA PHE A 370 -2.92 -15.91 -4.43
C PHE A 370 -4.42 -15.92 -4.72
N GLY A 371 -5.06 -17.06 -4.45
CA GLY A 371 -6.50 -17.19 -4.29
C GLY A 371 -7.07 -16.70 -2.95
N ALA A 372 -6.35 -16.05 -2.03
CA ALA A 372 -6.97 -15.48 -0.81
C ALA A 372 -7.28 -14.00 -0.99
N GLY A 373 -6.40 -13.25 -1.67
CA GLY A 373 -6.70 -11.87 -2.10
C GLY A 373 -7.76 -11.83 -3.20
N TYR A 374 -7.68 -12.76 -4.16
CA TYR A 374 -8.59 -12.85 -5.31
C TYR A 374 -9.56 -14.03 -5.27
N GLY A 375 -9.35 -15.06 -4.46
CA GLY A 375 -10.42 -16.02 -4.19
C GLY A 375 -11.32 -15.54 -3.07
N GLN A 376 -10.97 -14.51 -2.29
CA GLN A 376 -12.02 -13.62 -1.77
C GLN A 376 -12.84 -13.07 -2.92
N VAL A 377 -12.25 -12.54 -4.00
CA VAL A 377 -13.03 -12.06 -5.17
C VAL A 377 -13.78 -13.19 -5.89
N ARG A 378 -13.26 -14.42 -5.99
CA ARG A 378 -13.92 -15.55 -6.65
C ARG A 378 -15.01 -16.19 -5.79
N GLU A 379 -14.81 -16.26 -4.48
CA GLU A 379 -15.79 -16.67 -3.48
C GLU A 379 -16.81 -15.56 -3.24
N ILE A 380 -16.41 -14.28 -3.30
CA ILE A 380 -17.31 -13.12 -3.33
C ILE A 380 -18.13 -13.16 -4.62
N ILE A 381 -17.54 -13.26 -5.81
CA ILE A 381 -18.26 -13.31 -7.10
C ILE A 381 -19.15 -14.58 -7.20
N SER A 382 -18.66 -15.75 -6.75
CA SER A 382 -19.43 -16.99 -6.79
C SER A 382 -20.55 -17.00 -5.75
N THR A 383 -20.31 -16.52 -4.52
CA THR A 383 -21.33 -16.34 -3.47
C THR A 383 -22.28 -15.19 -3.83
N GLU A 384 -21.83 -14.18 -4.60
CA GLU A 384 -22.60 -13.04 -5.10
C GLU A 384 -23.64 -13.43 -6.14
N PHE A 385 -23.35 -14.45 -6.96
CA PHE A 385 -24.31 -15.01 -7.91
C PHE A 385 -25.15 -16.17 -7.33
N SER A 386 -24.65 -16.94 -6.36
CA SER A 386 -25.33 -18.17 -5.89
C SER A 386 -26.16 -18.03 -4.61
N THR A 387 -26.18 -16.89 -3.93
CA THR A 387 -26.97 -16.77 -2.68
C THR A 387 -27.71 -15.45 -2.56
N PHE A 388 -29.04 -15.55 -2.42
CA PHE A 388 -29.99 -14.46 -2.14
C PHE A 388 -29.85 -13.88 -0.71
N SER A 389 -28.63 -13.84 -0.15
CA SER A 389 -28.37 -13.33 1.20
C SER A 389 -27.95 -11.85 1.16
N GLY A 390 -28.95 -10.98 1.22
CA GLY A 390 -28.87 -9.59 1.72
C GLY A 390 -27.98 -8.60 0.96
N LEU A 391 -28.60 -7.56 0.39
CA LEU A 391 -27.94 -6.38 -0.20
C LEU A 391 -26.82 -5.78 0.69
N LYS A 392 -26.94 -5.91 2.01
CA LYS A 392 -25.96 -5.48 3.01
C LYS A 392 -24.59 -6.18 2.92
N ASN A 393 -24.55 -7.48 2.64
CA ASN A 393 -23.28 -8.22 2.49
C ASN A 393 -22.60 -7.83 1.18
N ARG A 394 -23.39 -7.64 0.12
CA ARG A 394 -22.93 -7.10 -1.16
C ARG A 394 -22.30 -5.72 -1.01
N LEU A 395 -22.99 -4.76 -0.37
CA LEU A 395 -22.44 -3.41 -0.15
C LEU A 395 -21.12 -3.43 0.63
N ARG A 396 -21.01 -4.25 1.69
CA ARG A 396 -19.77 -4.38 2.48
C ARG A 396 -18.61 -4.93 1.64
N SER A 397 -18.88 -5.94 0.82
CA SER A 397 -17.94 -6.56 -0.11
C SER A 397 -17.42 -5.60 -1.19
N PHE A 398 -18.31 -4.75 -1.72
CA PHE A 398 -17.94 -3.76 -2.73
C PHE A 398 -17.08 -2.63 -2.18
N TYR A 399 -17.40 -2.14 -0.98
CA TYR A 399 -16.56 -1.15 -0.30
C TYR A 399 -15.17 -1.67 -0.02
N SER A 400 -15.06 -2.91 0.48
CA SER A 400 -13.75 -3.53 0.69
C SER A 400 -13.01 -3.68 -0.63
N SER A 401 -13.66 -4.10 -1.71
CA SER A 401 -12.99 -4.32 -3.00
C SER A 401 -12.45 -3.03 -3.63
N TYR A 402 -13.20 -1.93 -3.55
CA TYR A 402 -12.74 -0.62 -4.04
C TYR A 402 -11.57 -0.08 -3.21
N ASP A 403 -11.73 -0.05 -1.88
CA ASP A 403 -10.72 0.50 -0.96
C ASP A 403 -9.42 -0.36 -1.02
N LEU A 404 -9.54 -1.70 -1.15
CA LEU A 404 -8.41 -2.63 -1.26
C LEU A 404 -7.68 -2.59 -2.62
N ASN A 405 -8.42 -2.63 -3.73
CA ASN A 405 -7.82 -2.91 -5.04
C ASN A 405 -7.71 -1.67 -5.93
N TYR A 406 -8.70 -0.77 -5.92
CA TYR A 406 -8.71 0.37 -6.83
C TYR A 406 -8.02 1.60 -6.23
N LEU A 407 -8.35 1.93 -4.97
CA LEU A 407 -7.87 3.14 -4.31
C LEU A 407 -6.35 3.13 -4.13
N ARG A 408 -5.76 1.99 -3.77
CA ARG A 408 -4.30 1.78 -3.75
C ARG A 408 -3.64 2.19 -5.06
N LEU A 409 -4.14 1.70 -6.20
CA LEU A 409 -3.57 1.98 -7.53
C LEU A 409 -3.75 3.44 -7.93
N ARG A 410 -4.86 4.02 -7.50
CA ARG A 410 -5.13 5.45 -7.63
C ARG A 410 -4.15 6.30 -6.82
N LEU A 411 -3.87 5.94 -5.58
CA LEU A 411 -2.88 6.65 -4.76
C LEU A 411 -1.47 6.52 -5.33
N ILE A 412 -1.08 5.33 -5.81
CA ILE A 412 0.20 5.12 -6.51
C ILE A 412 0.30 6.02 -7.75
N SER A 413 -0.70 5.98 -8.64
CA SER A 413 -0.67 6.78 -9.87
C SER A 413 -0.65 8.29 -9.62
N ARG A 414 -1.47 8.80 -8.69
CA ARG A 414 -1.46 10.22 -8.32
C ARG A 414 -0.13 10.63 -7.70
N THR A 415 0.39 9.83 -6.78
CA THR A 415 1.68 10.11 -6.13
C THR A 415 2.82 10.13 -7.15
N LEU A 416 2.92 9.14 -8.04
CA LEU A 416 3.92 9.16 -9.12
C LEU A 416 3.75 10.37 -10.05
N SER A 417 2.50 10.77 -10.35
CA SER A 417 2.23 11.97 -11.16
C SER A 417 2.73 13.25 -10.49
N LEU A 418 2.50 13.39 -9.18
CA LEU A 418 3.02 14.51 -8.38
C LEU A 418 4.54 14.54 -8.36
N ARG A 419 5.18 13.35 -8.41
CA ARG A 419 6.64 13.18 -8.47
C ARG A 419 7.21 13.27 -9.89
N GLY A 420 6.45 13.82 -10.84
CA GLY A 420 6.92 14.16 -12.19
C GLY A 420 6.76 13.05 -13.24
N ILE A 421 6.22 11.89 -12.89
CA ILE A 421 5.98 10.81 -13.86
C ILE A 421 4.80 11.16 -14.75
N ARG A 422 5.01 11.06 -16.08
CA ARG A 422 3.96 11.27 -17.08
C ARG A 422 3.65 9.96 -17.80
N ASN A 423 2.62 9.25 -17.32
CA ASN A 423 2.09 8.07 -18.02
C ASN A 423 0.56 8.14 -18.11
N ALA A 424 0.06 9.01 -19.00
CA ALA A 424 -1.37 9.24 -19.16
C ALA A 424 -2.14 7.94 -19.48
N LYS A 425 -1.50 7.01 -20.20
CA LYS A 425 -2.09 5.73 -20.55
C LYS A 425 -2.44 4.91 -19.30
N ALA A 426 -1.45 4.64 -18.43
CA ALA A 426 -1.65 3.89 -17.20
C ALA A 426 -2.49 4.64 -16.16
N PHE A 427 -2.16 5.91 -15.89
CA PHE A 427 -2.79 6.66 -14.80
C PHE A 427 -4.25 6.98 -15.07
N SER A 428 -4.65 7.07 -16.33
CA SER A 428 -6.04 7.28 -16.69
C SER A 428 -6.97 6.09 -16.43
N LEU A 429 -6.44 4.93 -16.06
CA LEU A 429 -7.22 3.78 -15.59
C LEU A 429 -7.75 4.00 -14.16
N PHE A 430 -7.16 4.93 -13.41
CA PHE A 430 -7.35 5.07 -11.96
C PHE A 430 -7.90 6.46 -11.57
N ASN A 431 -8.94 6.95 -12.26
CA ASN A 431 -9.52 8.28 -12.04
C ASN A 431 -11.04 8.31 -11.78
N ASN A 432 -11.67 7.17 -11.45
CA ASN A 432 -13.11 7.03 -11.17
C ASN A 432 -14.06 7.46 -12.33
N SER A 433 -13.54 7.71 -13.54
CA SER A 433 -14.37 8.08 -14.68
C SER A 433 -15.02 6.87 -15.35
N LEU A 434 -16.15 7.08 -16.04
CA LEU A 434 -16.75 6.02 -16.88
C LEU A 434 -15.79 5.58 -18.00
N LEU A 435 -14.96 6.52 -18.47
CA LEU A 435 -13.93 6.22 -19.47
C LEU A 435 -12.86 5.27 -18.92
N ALA A 436 -12.47 5.40 -17.65
CA ALA A 436 -11.56 4.47 -17.00
C ALA A 436 -12.15 3.05 -16.94
N VAL A 437 -13.44 2.91 -16.62
CA VAL A 437 -14.16 1.62 -16.66
C VAL A 437 -14.10 1.01 -18.06
N ILE A 438 -14.42 1.79 -19.09
CA ILE A 438 -14.36 1.32 -20.49
C ILE A 438 -12.94 0.87 -20.85
N ARG A 439 -11.90 1.62 -20.43
CA ARG A 439 -10.50 1.26 -20.69
C ARG A 439 -10.11 -0.05 -20.00
N LEU A 440 -10.51 -0.28 -18.75
CA LEU A 440 -10.29 -1.54 -18.05
C LEU A 440 -10.96 -2.73 -18.75
N LEU A 441 -12.19 -2.54 -19.26
CA LEU A 441 -12.90 -3.58 -20.02
C LEU A 441 -12.24 -3.86 -21.39
N LEU A 442 -11.76 -2.82 -22.09
CA LEU A 442 -11.00 -2.99 -23.34
C LEU A 442 -9.66 -3.71 -23.08
N MET A 443 -9.01 -3.40 -21.96
CA MET A 443 -7.81 -4.09 -21.51
C MET A 443 -8.07 -5.58 -21.25
N HIS A 444 -9.20 -5.93 -20.62
CA HIS A 444 -9.63 -7.33 -20.45
C HIS A 444 -9.70 -8.09 -21.79
N ILE A 445 -10.33 -7.47 -22.80
CA ILE A 445 -10.47 -8.06 -24.14
C ILE A 445 -9.08 -8.27 -24.76
N ARG A 446 -8.17 -7.30 -24.61
CA ARG A 446 -6.79 -7.42 -25.11
C ARG A 446 -6.02 -8.55 -24.43
N ILE A 447 -6.09 -8.66 -23.10
CA ILE A 447 -5.44 -9.72 -22.31
C ILE A 447 -5.92 -11.10 -22.76
N LYS A 448 -7.24 -11.29 -22.88
CA LYS A 448 -7.83 -12.55 -23.36
C LYS A 448 -7.39 -12.90 -24.78
N ARG A 449 -7.34 -11.92 -25.69
CA ARG A 449 -6.86 -12.13 -27.07
C ARG A 449 -5.40 -12.59 -27.12
N GLN A 450 -4.58 -12.14 -26.17
CA GLN A 450 -3.18 -12.55 -26.04
C GLN A 450 -3.01 -13.89 -25.32
N LYS A 451 -4.12 -14.57 -24.94
CA LYS A 451 -4.13 -15.78 -24.10
C LYS A 451 -3.38 -15.59 -22.77
N TYR A 452 -3.36 -14.36 -22.27
CA TYR A 452 -2.80 -14.05 -20.96
C TYR A 452 -3.90 -14.11 -19.90
N THR A 453 -3.47 -14.23 -18.64
CA THR A 453 -4.35 -14.12 -17.50
C THR A 453 -3.78 -13.12 -16.51
N THR A 454 -4.67 -12.24 -16.07
CA THR A 454 -4.52 -11.31 -14.94
C THR A 454 -5.46 -11.72 -13.80
N GLU A 455 -5.99 -12.95 -13.87
CA GLU A 455 -7.02 -13.48 -12.97
C GLU A 455 -8.28 -12.59 -12.90
N HIS A 456 -8.58 -11.88 -14.00
CA HIS A 456 -9.71 -10.95 -14.09
C HIS A 456 -9.61 -9.71 -13.18
N ALA A 457 -8.41 -9.35 -12.72
CA ALA A 457 -8.18 -8.19 -11.87
C ALA A 457 -8.75 -6.89 -12.47
N GLU A 458 -8.60 -6.65 -13.77
CA GLU A 458 -9.17 -5.50 -14.48
C GLU A 458 -10.70 -5.48 -14.46
N ILE A 459 -11.36 -6.65 -14.49
CA ILE A 459 -12.83 -6.72 -14.34
C ILE A 459 -13.20 -6.35 -12.91
N ALA A 460 -12.51 -6.89 -11.91
CA ALA A 460 -12.76 -6.58 -10.51
C ALA A 460 -12.60 -5.07 -10.23
N LEU A 461 -11.59 -4.43 -10.83
CA LEU A 461 -11.39 -2.98 -10.76
C LEU A 461 -12.50 -2.19 -11.46
N ALA A 462 -12.92 -2.63 -12.66
CA ALA A 462 -14.02 -1.99 -13.41
C ALA A 462 -15.35 -2.06 -12.64
N VAL A 463 -15.67 -3.24 -12.08
CA VAL A 463 -16.85 -3.46 -11.22
C VAL A 463 -16.75 -2.60 -9.97
N SER A 464 -15.60 -2.58 -9.29
CA SER A 464 -15.41 -1.76 -8.08
C SER A 464 -15.66 -0.28 -8.35
N CYS A 465 -15.15 0.26 -9.46
CA CYS A 465 -15.37 1.64 -9.86
C CYS A 465 -16.84 1.93 -10.20
N LEU A 466 -17.51 1.03 -10.95
CA LEU A 466 -18.94 1.18 -11.27
C LEU A 466 -19.79 1.14 -10.02
N THR A 467 -19.58 0.13 -9.17
CA THR A 467 -20.35 -0.03 -7.95
C THR A 467 -20.20 1.18 -7.06
N ARG A 468 -18.96 1.64 -6.82
CA ARG A 468 -18.69 2.84 -6.02
C ARG A 468 -19.48 4.06 -6.52
N LYS A 469 -19.53 4.27 -7.83
CA LYS A 469 -20.24 5.41 -8.45
C LYS A 469 -21.76 5.35 -8.29
N TYR A 470 -22.35 4.15 -8.37
CA TYR A 470 -23.80 3.98 -8.37
C TYR A 470 -24.40 3.51 -7.04
N ILE A 471 -23.56 3.24 -6.03
CA ILE A 471 -23.98 2.67 -4.75
C ILE A 471 -25.04 3.51 -4.03
N LYS A 472 -24.99 4.84 -4.19
CA LYS A 472 -25.95 5.79 -3.59
C LYS A 472 -27.35 5.74 -4.20
N TYR A 473 -27.50 5.12 -5.38
CA TYR A 473 -28.79 4.95 -6.06
C TYR A 473 -29.39 3.56 -5.85
N LEU A 474 -28.65 2.64 -5.23
CA LEU A 474 -29.19 1.33 -4.91
C LEU A 474 -30.28 1.48 -3.84
N PRO A 475 -31.43 0.81 -3.96
CA PRO A 475 -32.45 0.82 -2.92
C PRO A 475 -31.93 0.02 -1.72
N ILE A 476 -31.38 0.69 -0.71
CA ILE A 476 -30.85 0.06 0.52
C ILE A 476 -31.96 -0.29 1.54
N PHE A 477 -33.23 -0.31 1.11
CA PHE A 477 -34.39 -0.55 1.97
C PHE A 477 -34.92 -1.97 1.87
#